data_AF-A0A1G1WBF1-F1
#
_entry.id   AF-A0A1G1WBF1-F1
#
_cell.length_a   1.000
_cell.length_b   1.000
_cell.length_c   1.000
_cell.angle_alpha   90.00
_cell.angle_beta   90.00
_cell.angle_gamma   90.00
#
_symmetry.space_group_name_H-M   'P 1'
#
loop_
_entity.id
_entity.type
_entity.pdbx_description
1 polymer ?
#
loop_
_entity_poly.entity_id
_entity_poly.type
_entity_poly.pdbx_seq_one_letter_code
_entity_poly.pdbx_strand_id
1 'polypeptide(L)'
;MPSLLQVITLPDGTQINGPLNPPAGIDLSTLGGAITSILPFLITIAGMVAFLYLILGGFKYLTARDDPKAIDAARGTIVTALLGLLVVLLSFFIIRILNERLHLGSLTLVKPAYAVDIRTRFGPAAYFPDVATLFTRFLNIFFIFAGFAFFFITMWGGIKYLTSRGDEKATAGARTTITNGLVGLLIILFSYVIIKVVFAIFGVGPGLAIF
;
A
#
# COMPACT_ATOMS: atom_id res chain seq x y z
N MET A 1 20.87 -15.59 -17.32
CA MET A 1 20.82 -16.67 -18.33
C MET A 1 19.68 -16.36 -19.30
N PRO A 2 19.87 -16.48 -20.63
CA PRO A 2 18.81 -16.21 -21.59
C PRO A 2 17.70 -17.26 -21.48
N SER A 3 16.44 -16.84 -21.57
CA SER A 3 15.28 -17.74 -21.59
C SER A 3 15.34 -18.62 -22.85
N LEU A 4 15.34 -19.94 -22.68
CA LEU A 4 15.23 -20.88 -23.78
C LEU A 4 13.79 -20.81 -24.32
N LEU A 5 13.63 -20.40 -25.59
CA LEU A 5 12.38 -20.53 -26.33
C LEU A 5 12.22 -22.01 -26.69
N GLN A 6 11.32 -22.72 -26.01
CA GLN A 6 10.98 -24.09 -26.41
C GLN A 6 9.67 -24.06 -27.20
N VAL A 7 9.78 -24.36 -28.49
CA VAL A 7 8.64 -24.59 -29.37
C VAL A 7 8.07 -25.96 -29.03
N ILE A 8 6.97 -26.01 -28.29
CA ILE A 8 6.19 -27.25 -28.15
C ILE A 8 5.21 -27.27 -29.32
N THR A 9 5.39 -28.23 -30.22
CA THR A 9 4.47 -28.47 -31.34
C THR A 9 3.47 -29.52 -30.89
N LEU A 10 2.19 -29.14 -30.83
CA LEU A 10 1.08 -30.06 -30.52
C LEU A 10 0.76 -30.94 -31.75
N PRO A 11 0.09 -32.09 -31.57
CA PRO A 11 -0.27 -32.99 -32.67
C PRO A 11 -1.18 -32.38 -33.76
N ASP A 12 -1.81 -31.25 -33.47
CA ASP A 12 -2.62 -30.44 -34.39
C ASP A 12 -1.81 -29.38 -35.14
N GLY A 13 -0.49 -29.32 -34.95
CA GLY A 13 0.42 -28.39 -35.61
C GLY A 13 0.48 -27.00 -34.96
N THR A 14 -0.22 -26.77 -33.85
CA THR A 14 -0.13 -25.49 -33.14
C THR A 14 1.18 -25.40 -32.35
N GLN A 15 1.93 -24.30 -32.55
CA GLN A 15 3.17 -24.02 -31.83
C GLN A 15 2.88 -23.04 -30.70
N ILE A 16 3.07 -23.49 -29.46
CA ILE A 16 3.06 -22.57 -28.31
C ILE A 16 4.47 -22.03 -28.15
N ASN A 17 4.68 -20.81 -28.68
CA ASN A 17 5.94 -20.10 -28.55
C ASN A 17 5.83 -19.10 -27.39
N GLY A 18 6.41 -19.46 -26.25
CA GLY A 18 6.48 -18.60 -25.09
C GLY A 18 7.79 -18.83 -24.36
N PRO A 19 8.39 -17.78 -23.73
CA PRO A 19 9.52 -18.00 -22.86
C PRO A 19 9.11 -18.96 -21.74
N LEU A 20 9.77 -20.12 -21.66
CA LEU A 20 9.83 -20.82 -20.39
C LEU A 20 10.62 -19.89 -19.48
N ASN A 21 9.91 -19.14 -18.64
CA ASN A 21 10.50 -18.57 -17.44
C ASN A 21 10.46 -19.70 -16.41
N PRO A 22 11.53 -20.51 -16.26
CA PRO A 22 11.54 -21.53 -15.23
C PRO A 22 11.18 -20.85 -13.90
N PRO A 23 10.34 -21.47 -13.05
CA PRO A 23 10.13 -20.98 -11.69
C PRO A 23 11.52 -20.83 -11.12
N ALA A 24 11.90 -19.60 -10.79
CA ALA A 24 13.28 -19.34 -10.48
C ALA A 24 13.66 -20.20 -9.28
N GLY A 25 14.50 -21.21 -9.55
CA GLY A 25 15.27 -21.85 -8.51
C GLY A 25 16.04 -20.76 -7.77
N ILE A 26 16.35 -21.02 -6.51
CA ILE A 26 17.19 -20.11 -5.74
C ILE A 26 18.55 -20.07 -6.44
N ASP A 27 18.84 -18.96 -7.13
CA ASP A 27 20.09 -18.79 -7.84
C ASP A 27 21.15 -18.28 -6.86
N LEU A 28 21.87 -19.20 -6.20
CA LEU A 28 22.98 -18.84 -5.30
C LEU A 28 24.29 -18.59 -6.05
N SER A 29 24.31 -18.69 -7.39
CA SER A 29 25.57 -18.58 -8.14
C SER A 29 26.13 -17.16 -8.13
N THR A 30 25.31 -16.16 -7.80
CA THR A 30 25.71 -14.76 -7.63
C THR A 30 25.03 -14.14 -6.41
N LEU A 31 25.69 -13.19 -5.75
CA LEU A 31 25.09 -12.43 -4.65
C LEU A 31 23.78 -11.75 -5.08
N GLY A 32 23.75 -11.20 -6.30
CA GLY A 32 22.56 -10.59 -6.89
C GLY A 32 21.44 -11.60 -7.17
N GLY A 33 21.78 -12.79 -7.67
CA GLY A 33 20.82 -13.90 -7.84
C GLY A 33 20.22 -14.36 -6.51
N ALA A 34 21.04 -14.48 -5.48
CA ALA A 34 20.61 -14.92 -4.15
C ALA A 34 19.66 -13.89 -3.53
N ILE A 35 20.03 -12.60 -3.58
CA ILE A 35 19.21 -11.50 -3.08
C ILE A 35 17.88 -11.44 -3.83
N THR A 36 17.89 -11.45 -5.16
CA THR A 36 16.65 -11.36 -5.97
C THR A 36 15.76 -12.60 -5.84
N SER A 37 16.32 -13.74 -5.44
CA SER A 37 15.56 -14.98 -5.19
C SER A 37 14.90 -15.02 -3.81
N ILE A 38 15.57 -14.49 -2.76
CA ILE A 38 15.10 -14.55 -1.37
C ILE A 38 14.28 -13.31 -0.98
N LEU A 39 14.58 -12.14 -1.54
CA LEU A 39 13.92 -10.88 -1.20
C LEU A 39 12.39 -10.90 -1.36
N PRO A 40 11.79 -11.51 -2.41
CA PRO A 40 10.33 -11.65 -2.53
C PRO A 40 9.70 -12.35 -1.33
N PHE A 41 10.35 -13.40 -0.83
CA PHE A 41 9.88 -14.15 0.33
C PHE A 41 9.96 -13.30 1.59
N LEU A 42 11.07 -12.58 1.79
CA LEU A 42 11.23 -11.68 2.94
C LEU A 42 10.20 -10.55 2.93
N ILE A 43 9.94 -9.92 1.79
CA ILE A 43 8.93 -8.85 1.66
C ILE A 43 7.53 -9.40 1.94
N THR A 44 7.21 -10.59 1.43
CA THR A 44 5.90 -11.24 1.65
C THR A 44 5.71 -11.57 3.13
N ILE A 45 6.72 -12.14 3.77
CA ILE A 45 6.69 -12.45 5.21
C ILE A 45 6.58 -11.16 6.03
N ALA A 46 7.35 -10.13 5.69
CA ALA A 46 7.28 -8.83 6.35
C ALA A 46 5.89 -8.20 6.22
N GLY A 47 5.27 -8.26 5.04
CA GLY A 47 3.90 -7.81 4.81
C GLY A 47 2.87 -8.57 5.64
N MET A 48 2.96 -9.90 5.70
CA MET A 48 2.09 -10.73 6.55
C MET A 48 2.26 -10.41 8.04
N VAL A 49 3.50 -10.27 8.50
CA VAL A 49 3.79 -9.93 9.91
C VAL A 49 3.23 -8.54 10.24
N ALA A 50 3.46 -7.54 9.39
CA ALA A 50 2.91 -6.20 9.57
C ALA A 50 1.36 -6.22 9.63
N PHE A 51 0.72 -7.01 8.77
CA PHE A 51 -0.74 -7.19 8.78
C PHE A 51 -1.24 -7.86 10.08
N LEU A 52 -0.55 -8.89 10.56
CA LEU A 52 -0.88 -9.54 11.84
C LEU A 52 -0.76 -8.58 13.03
N TYR A 53 0.31 -7.78 13.07
CA TYR A 53 0.46 -6.75 14.11
C TYR A 53 -0.64 -5.69 14.06
N LEU A 54 -1.09 -5.32 12.87
CA LEU A 54 -2.19 -4.38 12.70
C LEU A 54 -3.52 -4.96 13.23
N ILE A 55 -3.79 -6.23 12.95
CA ILE A 55 -4.97 -6.93 13.51
C ILE A 55 -4.88 -7.02 15.04
N LEU A 56 -3.73 -7.45 15.58
CA LEU A 56 -3.53 -7.58 17.02
C LEU A 56 -3.64 -6.22 17.73
N GLY A 57 -3.06 -5.17 17.16
CA GLY A 57 -3.19 -3.80 17.66
C GLY A 57 -4.64 -3.32 17.64
N GLY A 58 -5.37 -3.56 16.55
CA GLY A 58 -6.78 -3.22 16.42
C GLY A 58 -7.66 -3.98 17.42
N PHE A 59 -7.47 -5.29 17.56
CA PHE A 59 -8.20 -6.10 18.54
C PHE A 59 -7.93 -5.63 19.96
N LYS A 60 -6.65 -5.39 20.31
CA LYS A 60 -6.26 -4.86 21.61
C LYS A 60 -6.93 -3.52 21.89
N TYR A 61 -7.01 -2.64 20.89
CA TYR A 61 -7.67 -1.35 20.99
C TYR A 61 -9.18 -1.49 21.28
N LEU A 62 -9.86 -2.40 20.57
CA LEU A 62 -11.29 -2.68 20.76
C LEU A 62 -11.59 -3.29 22.13
N THR A 63 -10.69 -4.14 22.64
CA THR A 63 -10.86 -4.80 23.95
C THR A 63 -10.41 -3.93 25.14
N ALA A 64 -9.63 -2.88 24.91
CA ALA A 64 -9.05 -2.05 25.97
C ALA A 64 -10.09 -1.24 26.76
N ARG A 65 -11.31 -1.07 26.20
CA ARG A 65 -12.44 -0.36 26.82
C ARG A 65 -12.02 0.98 27.44
N ASP A 66 -11.91 1.04 28.77
CA ASP A 66 -11.65 2.24 29.56
C ASP A 66 -10.27 2.25 30.25
N ASP A 67 -9.42 1.24 30.04
CA ASP A 67 -8.06 1.24 30.59
C ASP A 67 -7.11 2.07 29.71
N PRO A 68 -6.65 3.26 30.17
CA PRO A 68 -5.80 4.14 29.38
C PRO A 68 -4.48 3.48 28.98
N LYS A 69 -3.92 2.62 29.86
CA LYS A 69 -2.66 1.93 29.56
C LYS A 69 -2.82 0.90 28.46
N ALA A 70 -3.94 0.17 28.47
CA ALA A 70 -4.24 -0.80 27.42
C ALA A 70 -4.50 -0.11 26.07
N ILE A 71 -5.19 1.03 26.08
CA ILE A 71 -5.44 1.86 24.89
C ILE A 71 -4.12 2.38 24.30
N ASP A 72 -3.25 2.94 25.13
CA ASP A 72 -1.97 3.48 24.66
C ASP A 72 -1.03 2.38 24.16
N ALA A 73 -1.01 1.21 24.81
CA ALA A 73 -0.24 0.06 24.32
C ALA A 73 -0.77 -0.48 22.98
N ALA A 74 -2.10 -0.47 22.78
CA ALA A 74 -2.71 -0.84 21.51
C ALA A 74 -2.36 0.16 20.40
N ARG A 75 -2.44 1.46 20.69
CA ARG A 75 -2.00 2.53 19.78
C ARG A 75 -0.53 2.37 19.41
N GLY A 76 0.34 2.11 20.38
CA GLY A 76 1.76 1.87 20.13
C GLY A 76 1.98 0.72 19.13
N THR A 77 1.23 -0.38 19.28
CA THR A 77 1.30 -1.54 18.37
C THR A 77 0.83 -1.21 16.95
N ILE A 78 -0.25 -0.43 16.82
CA ILE A 78 -0.76 0.02 15.51
C ILE A 78 0.27 0.96 14.86
N VAL A 79 0.82 1.91 15.62
CA VAL A 79 1.81 2.87 15.12
C VAL A 79 3.08 2.18 14.68
N THR A 80 3.59 1.19 15.44
CA THR A 80 4.79 0.44 15.04
C THR A 80 4.56 -0.39 13.77
N ALA A 81 3.40 -1.04 13.64
CA ALA A 81 3.03 -1.75 12.42
C ALA A 81 2.95 -0.81 11.20
N LEU A 82 2.31 0.36 11.38
CA LEU A 82 2.23 1.38 10.35
C LEU A 82 3.59 1.98 10.00
N LEU A 83 4.46 2.21 10.98
CA LEU A 83 5.83 2.66 10.75
C LEU A 83 6.64 1.63 9.98
N GLY A 84 6.54 0.34 10.32
CA GLY A 84 7.20 -0.73 9.57
C GLY A 84 6.74 -0.78 8.11
N LEU A 85 5.43 -0.73 7.88
CA LEU A 85 4.86 -0.66 6.54
C LEU A 85 5.31 0.62 5.79
N LEU A 86 5.30 1.76 6.48
CA LEU A 86 5.72 3.05 5.92
C LEU A 86 7.20 3.03 5.52
N VAL A 87 8.08 2.48 6.35
CA VAL A 87 9.52 2.36 6.03
C VAL A 87 9.73 1.50 4.80
N VAL A 88 9.00 0.39 4.69
CA VAL A 88 9.03 -0.45 3.49
C VAL A 88 8.57 0.35 2.26
N LEU A 89 7.44 1.04 2.34
CA LEU A 89 6.92 1.90 1.27
C LEU A 89 7.89 3.03 0.88
N LEU A 90 8.51 3.69 1.86
CA LEU A 90 9.50 4.74 1.64
C LEU A 90 10.79 4.18 1.02
N SER A 91 11.22 2.99 1.42
CA SER A 91 12.36 2.30 0.81
C SER A 91 12.14 2.08 -0.69
N PHE A 92 10.95 1.63 -1.07
CA PHE A 92 10.57 1.51 -2.49
C PHE A 92 10.63 2.85 -3.22
N PHE A 93 10.16 3.92 -2.58
CA PHE A 93 10.16 5.26 -3.16
C PHE A 93 11.59 5.77 -3.41
N ILE A 94 12.48 5.62 -2.42
CA ILE A 94 13.89 6.04 -2.51
C ILE A 94 14.61 5.28 -3.63
N ILE A 95 14.48 3.95 -3.66
CA ILE A 95 15.14 3.13 -4.69
C ILE A 95 14.66 3.52 -6.08
N ARG A 96 13.36 3.78 -6.25
CA ARG A 96 12.80 4.18 -7.55
C ARG A 96 13.33 5.53 -8.01
N ILE A 97 13.43 6.52 -7.12
CA ILE A 97 14.07 7.82 -7.42
C ILE A 97 15.52 7.61 -7.86
N LEU A 98 16.28 6.78 -7.15
CA LEU A 98 17.67 6.50 -7.51
C LEU A 98 17.78 5.86 -8.90
N ASN A 99 16.86 4.97 -9.27
CA ASN A 99 16.88 4.36 -10.61
C ASN A 99 16.50 5.33 -11.73
N GLU A 100 15.51 6.18 -11.50
CA GLU A 100 15.05 7.17 -12.49
C GLU A 100 16.04 8.32 -12.66
N ARG A 101 16.73 8.72 -11.59
CA ARG A 101 17.69 9.84 -11.61
C ARG A 101 19.12 9.43 -11.92
N LEU A 102 19.59 8.27 -11.46
CA LEU A 102 20.93 7.77 -11.76
C LEU A 102 20.96 6.78 -12.95
N HIS A 103 19.83 6.52 -13.61
CA HIS A 103 19.71 5.55 -14.71
C HIS A 103 20.37 4.18 -14.41
N LEU A 104 20.41 3.76 -13.14
CA LEU A 104 21.07 2.52 -12.72
C LEU A 104 20.43 1.26 -13.33
N GLY A 105 19.20 1.38 -13.83
CA GLY A 105 18.48 0.30 -14.51
C GLY A 105 19.07 -0.13 -15.85
N SER A 106 19.93 0.68 -16.50
CA SER A 106 20.62 0.31 -17.75
C SER A 106 21.90 -0.50 -17.54
N LEU A 107 22.38 -0.63 -16.29
CA LEU A 107 23.47 -1.53 -15.92
C LEU A 107 22.89 -2.93 -15.67
N THR A 108 22.52 -3.62 -16.75
CA THR A 108 21.81 -4.91 -16.78
C THR A 108 22.63 -6.10 -16.28
N LEU A 109 23.21 -6.02 -15.08
CA LEU A 109 23.80 -7.16 -14.36
C LEU A 109 22.87 -7.67 -13.25
N VAL A 110 21.95 -6.85 -12.75
CA VAL A 110 20.92 -7.28 -11.78
C VAL A 110 19.62 -6.56 -12.10
N LYS A 111 18.57 -7.32 -12.43
CA LYS A 111 17.21 -6.78 -12.59
C LYS A 111 16.83 -6.11 -11.26
N PRO A 112 16.39 -4.84 -11.27
CA PRO A 112 16.14 -4.12 -10.03
C PRO A 112 15.21 -4.92 -9.11
N ALA A 113 15.64 -5.10 -7.86
CA ALA A 113 15.00 -5.99 -6.89
C ALA A 113 13.59 -5.52 -6.45
N TYR A 114 13.08 -4.42 -7.01
CA TYR A 114 11.70 -3.93 -6.84
C TYR A 114 10.75 -4.38 -7.95
N ALA A 115 11.24 -4.92 -9.07
CA ALA A 115 10.39 -5.57 -10.09
C ALA A 115 10.19 -7.04 -9.71
N VAL A 116 9.75 -7.29 -8.49
CA VAL A 116 9.36 -8.63 -8.06
C VAL A 116 7.97 -8.87 -8.63
N ASP A 117 7.91 -9.42 -9.84
CA ASP A 117 6.68 -9.99 -10.38
C ASP A 117 6.29 -11.23 -9.56
N ILE A 118 5.64 -11.04 -8.40
CA ILE A 118 5.13 -12.13 -7.56
C ILE A 118 4.14 -13.01 -8.38
N ARG A 119 3.51 -12.41 -9.42
CA ARG A 119 2.64 -13.05 -10.43
C ARG A 119 3.25 -14.32 -11.02
N THR A 120 4.54 -14.31 -11.35
CA THR A 120 5.18 -15.41 -12.08
C THR A 120 5.69 -16.53 -11.17
N ARG A 121 5.66 -16.32 -9.84
CA ARG A 121 6.22 -17.26 -8.87
C ARG A 121 5.19 -17.84 -7.90
N PHE A 122 4.05 -17.19 -7.72
CA PHE A 122 2.94 -17.68 -6.88
C PHE A 122 1.58 -17.41 -7.55
N GLY A 123 0.91 -18.48 -8.02
CA GLY A 123 -0.41 -18.40 -8.66
C GLY A 123 -1.49 -17.62 -7.88
N PRO A 124 -1.61 -17.77 -6.55
CA PRO A 124 -2.54 -16.98 -5.74
C PRO A 124 -2.13 -15.49 -5.58
N ALA A 125 -0.86 -15.16 -5.77
CA ALA A 125 -0.36 -13.78 -5.66
C ALA A 125 -0.58 -12.95 -6.94
N ALA A 126 -1.16 -13.54 -7.99
CA ALA A 126 -1.60 -12.80 -9.18
C ALA A 126 -2.63 -11.70 -8.85
N TYR A 127 -3.34 -11.82 -7.72
CA TYR A 127 -4.24 -10.78 -7.20
C TYR A 127 -3.52 -9.61 -6.53
N PHE A 128 -2.28 -9.80 -6.07
CA PHE A 128 -1.45 -8.81 -5.37
C PHE A 128 -0.01 -8.81 -5.92
N PRO A 129 0.18 -8.41 -7.19
CA PRO A 129 1.45 -8.54 -7.89
C PRO A 129 2.59 -7.75 -7.23
N ASP A 130 2.26 -6.64 -6.57
CA ASP A 130 3.19 -5.79 -5.85
C ASP A 130 2.52 -5.17 -4.61
N VAL A 131 3.34 -4.84 -3.60
CA VAL A 131 2.92 -4.06 -2.43
C VAL A 131 2.33 -2.70 -2.80
N ALA A 132 2.77 -2.13 -3.93
CA ALA A 132 2.22 -0.89 -4.47
C ALA A 132 0.76 -1.05 -4.87
N THR A 133 0.39 -2.15 -5.55
CA THR A 133 -0.99 -2.42 -5.96
C THR A 133 -1.90 -2.68 -4.77
N LEU A 134 -1.38 -3.36 -3.72
CA LEU A 134 -2.11 -3.54 -2.47
C LEU A 134 -2.44 -2.19 -1.81
N PHE A 135 -1.44 -1.31 -1.72
CA PHE A 135 -1.60 0.03 -1.16
C PHE A 135 -2.58 0.88 -1.98
N THR A 136 -2.49 0.84 -3.32
CA THR A 136 -3.44 1.50 -4.23
C THR A 136 -4.88 1.00 -4.02
N ARG A 137 -5.08 -0.32 -3.95
CA ARG A 137 -6.41 -0.91 -3.74
C ARG A 137 -6.97 -0.53 -2.37
N PHE A 138 -6.15 -0.63 -1.32
CA PHE A 138 -6.53 -0.23 0.03
C PHE A 138 -6.91 1.24 0.08
N LEU A 139 -6.09 2.11 -0.51
CA LEU A 139 -6.39 3.54 -0.60
C LEU A 139 -7.70 3.78 -1.35
N ASN A 140 -7.92 3.19 -2.51
CA ASN A 140 -9.16 3.39 -3.26
C ASN A 140 -10.41 3.01 -2.43
N ILE A 141 -10.38 1.86 -1.74
CA ILE A 141 -11.44 1.45 -0.82
C ILE A 141 -11.60 2.46 0.33
N PHE A 142 -10.49 2.92 0.90
CA PHE A 142 -10.47 3.93 1.95
C PHE A 142 -11.10 5.25 1.49
N PHE A 143 -10.82 5.73 0.27
CA PHE A 143 -11.39 6.96 -0.28
C PHE A 143 -12.92 6.84 -0.45
N ILE A 144 -13.41 5.69 -0.92
CA ILE A 144 -14.85 5.41 -1.00
C ILE A 144 -15.46 5.46 0.40
N PHE A 145 -14.87 4.75 1.36
CA PHE A 145 -15.36 4.72 2.73
C PHE A 145 -15.31 6.10 3.40
N ALA A 146 -14.26 6.89 3.14
CA ALA A 146 -14.13 8.23 3.66
C ALA A 146 -15.19 9.19 3.09
N GLY A 147 -15.53 9.06 1.80
CA GLY A 147 -16.64 9.80 1.19
C GLY A 147 -17.99 9.47 1.85
N PHE A 148 -18.26 8.18 2.11
CA PHE A 148 -19.46 7.77 2.84
C PHE A 148 -19.46 8.27 4.28
N ALA A 149 -18.34 8.12 5.01
CA ALA A 149 -18.23 8.59 6.38
C ALA A 149 -18.44 10.11 6.48
N PHE A 150 -17.87 10.88 5.55
CA PHE A 150 -18.10 12.32 5.44
C PHE A 150 -19.59 12.67 5.27
N PHE A 151 -20.30 11.97 4.39
CA PHE A 151 -21.73 12.17 4.18
C PHE A 151 -22.54 11.93 5.46
N PHE A 152 -22.34 10.79 6.13
CA PHE A 152 -23.08 10.46 7.36
C PHE A 152 -22.76 11.40 8.53
N ILE A 153 -21.49 11.76 8.71
CA ILE A 153 -21.07 12.71 9.77
C ILE A 153 -21.70 14.09 9.53
N THR A 154 -21.70 14.56 8.28
CA THR A 154 -22.25 15.87 7.93
C THR A 154 -23.78 15.88 8.04
N MET A 155 -24.44 14.79 7.62
CA MET A 155 -25.88 14.61 7.80
C MET A 155 -26.28 14.58 9.27
N TRP A 156 -25.56 13.83 10.11
CA TRP A 156 -25.79 13.79 11.55
C TRP A 156 -25.55 15.15 12.20
N GLY A 157 -24.45 15.83 11.84
CA GLY A 157 -24.14 17.17 12.31
C GLY A 157 -25.22 18.18 11.94
N GLY A 158 -25.76 18.10 10.72
CA GLY A 158 -26.86 18.93 10.24
C GLY A 158 -28.17 18.69 11.00
N ILE A 159 -28.56 17.43 11.19
CA ILE A 159 -29.75 17.08 11.99
C ILE A 159 -29.59 17.60 13.42
N LYS A 160 -28.44 17.35 14.05
CA LYS A 160 -28.12 17.83 15.40
C LYS A 160 -28.23 19.36 15.48
N TYR A 161 -27.74 20.08 14.46
CA TYR A 161 -27.83 21.54 14.39
C TYR A 161 -29.29 22.01 14.36
N LEU A 162 -30.11 21.39 13.50
CA LEU A 162 -31.54 21.72 13.37
C LEU A 162 -32.34 21.41 14.64
N THR A 163 -32.01 20.33 15.34
CA THR A 163 -32.70 19.94 16.58
C THR A 163 -32.23 20.71 17.81
N SER A 164 -31.14 21.50 17.72
CA SER A 164 -30.52 22.15 18.88
C SER A 164 -31.33 23.28 19.50
N ARG A 165 -32.40 23.79 18.86
CA ARG A 165 -33.46 24.67 19.41
C ARG A 165 -33.00 25.78 20.40
N GLY A 166 -31.79 26.33 20.24
CA GLY A 166 -31.25 27.40 21.09
C GLY A 166 -30.33 26.97 22.24
N ASP A 167 -30.07 25.67 22.44
CA ASP A 167 -29.01 25.20 23.33
C ASP A 167 -27.64 25.46 22.67
N GLU A 168 -26.87 26.35 23.30
CA GLU A 168 -25.54 26.78 22.86
C GLU A 168 -24.56 25.60 22.77
N LYS A 169 -24.63 24.65 23.71
CA LYS A 169 -23.73 23.47 23.71
C LYS A 169 -24.07 22.50 22.59
N ALA A 170 -25.36 22.24 22.38
CA ALA A 170 -25.80 21.35 21.30
C ALA A 170 -25.45 21.93 19.91
N THR A 171 -25.63 23.25 19.76
CA THR A 171 -25.30 24.00 18.53
C THR A 171 -23.79 24.01 18.28
N ALA A 172 -22.97 24.26 19.30
CA ALA A 172 -21.52 24.21 19.19
C ALA A 172 -21.03 22.80 18.81
N GLY A 173 -21.56 21.77 19.47
CA GLY A 173 -21.21 20.38 19.14
C GLY A 173 -21.59 19.99 17.72
N ALA A 174 -22.74 20.45 17.21
CA ALA A 174 -23.16 20.22 15.83
C ALA A 174 -22.22 20.91 14.83
N ARG A 175 -21.82 22.16 15.10
CA ARG A 175 -20.82 22.87 14.30
C ARG A 175 -19.49 22.12 14.28
N THR A 176 -19.01 21.65 15.43
CA THR A 176 -17.78 20.84 15.49
C THR A 176 -17.88 19.58 14.66
N THR A 177 -19.01 18.86 14.69
CA THR A 177 -19.21 17.66 13.87
C THR A 177 -19.14 17.97 12.37
N ILE A 178 -19.80 19.04 11.93
CA ILE A 178 -19.77 19.48 10.52
C ILE A 178 -18.35 19.90 10.13
N THR A 179 -17.69 20.73 10.95
CA THR A 179 -16.31 21.19 10.70
C THR A 179 -15.33 20.03 10.64
N ASN A 180 -15.42 19.06 11.55
CA ASN A 180 -14.54 17.89 11.54
C ASN A 180 -14.72 17.05 10.28
N GLY A 181 -15.96 16.89 9.82
CA GLY A 181 -16.24 16.26 8.53
C GLY A 181 -15.57 17.00 7.37
N LEU A 182 -15.77 18.32 7.27
CA LEU A 182 -15.16 19.14 6.22
C LEU A 182 -13.63 19.13 6.27
N VAL A 183 -13.04 19.25 7.46
CA VAL A 183 -11.58 19.18 7.65
C VAL A 183 -11.05 17.83 7.21
N GLY A 184 -11.74 16.73 7.54
CA GLY A 184 -11.39 15.39 7.07
C GLY A 184 -11.39 15.29 5.54
N LEU A 185 -12.43 15.81 4.88
CA LEU A 185 -12.51 15.83 3.41
C LEU A 185 -11.41 16.70 2.79
N LEU A 186 -11.14 17.88 3.38
CA LEU A 186 -10.07 18.77 2.92
C LEU A 186 -8.70 18.10 3.03
N ILE A 187 -8.40 17.42 4.13
CA ILE A 187 -7.14 16.68 4.30
C ILE A 187 -6.97 15.65 3.18
N ILE A 188 -8.04 14.93 2.81
CA ILE A 188 -8.01 13.95 1.73
C ILE A 188 -7.72 14.62 0.37
N LEU A 189 -8.38 15.74 0.08
CA LEU A 189 -8.14 16.50 -1.16
C LEU A 189 -6.73 17.10 -1.22
N PHE A 190 -6.24 17.66 -0.12
CA PHE A 190 -4.88 18.20 -0.03
C PHE A 190 -3.82 17.10 -0.05
N SER A 191 -4.10 15.93 0.50
CA SER A 191 -3.19 14.77 0.43
C SER A 191 -2.84 14.42 -1.00
N TYR A 192 -3.83 14.46 -1.91
CA TYR A 192 -3.59 14.25 -3.35
C TYR A 192 -2.62 15.26 -3.95
N VAL A 193 -2.82 16.55 -3.67
CA VAL A 193 -1.96 17.62 -4.17
C VAL A 193 -0.55 17.49 -3.60
N ILE A 194 -0.42 17.20 -2.30
CA ILE A 194 0.86 16.99 -1.64
C ILE A 194 1.63 15.84 -2.28
N ILE A 195 0.98 14.69 -2.52
CA ILE A 195 1.61 13.55 -3.19
C ILE A 195 2.12 13.94 -4.59
N LYS A 196 1.31 14.67 -5.36
CA LYS A 196 1.73 15.16 -6.69
C LYS A 196 2.89 16.14 -6.63
N VAL A 197 2.91 17.05 -5.67
CA VAL A 197 4.01 18.00 -5.47
C VAL A 197 5.29 17.28 -5.07
N VAL A 198 5.20 16.33 -4.14
CA VAL A 198 6.31 15.45 -3.75
C VAL A 198 6.85 14.73 -4.99
N PHE A 199 5.99 14.07 -5.76
CA PHE A 199 6.42 13.36 -6.97
C PHE A 199 7.00 14.28 -8.05
N ALA A 200 6.47 15.50 -8.20
CA ALA A 200 7.02 16.50 -9.11
C ALA A 200 8.42 16.98 -8.68
N ILE A 201 8.63 17.25 -7.38
CA ILE A 201 9.92 17.67 -6.83
C ILE A 201 10.96 16.55 -6.96
N PHE A 202 10.59 15.31 -6.64
CA PHE A 202 11.48 14.16 -6.76
C PHE A 202 11.60 13.64 -8.22
N GLY A 203 10.78 14.18 -9.12
CA GLY A 203 10.59 13.77 -10.53
C GLY A 203 10.45 12.28 -10.72
N VAL A 204 9.56 11.71 -9.90
CA VAL A 204 9.09 10.35 -10.07
C VAL A 204 7.99 10.39 -11.12
N GLY A 205 8.20 9.73 -12.25
CA GLY A 205 7.26 9.76 -13.38
C GLY A 205 5.83 9.33 -12.99
N PRO A 206 4.82 9.70 -13.82
CA PRO A 206 3.41 9.43 -13.55
C PRO A 206 3.03 7.94 -13.43
N GLY A 207 3.96 7.02 -13.71
CA GLY A 207 3.79 5.58 -13.45
C GLY A 207 3.74 5.21 -11.96
N LEU A 208 3.81 6.17 -11.04
CA LEU A 208 3.54 6.02 -9.60
C LEU A 208 2.28 6.77 -9.18
N ALA A 209 1.47 7.24 -10.13
CA ALA A 209 0.15 7.76 -9.85
C ALA A 209 -0.66 6.62 -9.20
N ILE A 210 -0.74 6.67 -7.88
CA ILE A 210 -1.50 5.74 -7.03
C ILE A 210 -3.02 5.98 -7.22
N PHE A 211 -3.39 6.85 -8.16
CA PHE A 211 -4.73 7.16 -8.68
C PHE A 211 -4.59 7.70 -10.11
#